data_AF-A0A194R9C2-F1
#
_entry.id   AF-A0A194R9C2-F1
#
_cell.length_a   1.000
_cell.length_b   1.000
_cell.length_c   1.000
_cell.angle_alpha   90.00
_cell.angle_beta   90.00
_cell.angle_gamma   90.00
#
_symmetry.space_group_name_H-M   'P 1'
#
loop_
_entity.id
_entity.type
_entity.pdbx_description
1 polymer ?
#
loop_
_entity_poly.entity_id
_entity_poly.type
_entity_poly.pdbx_seq_one_letter_code
_entity_poly.pdbx_strand_id
1 'polypeptide(L)'
;MERLGAPQTHLGLKAMITEVDEDGDNKISFREFLLIYRKARLGELEMDSGLEALARLTEINVDQVGVNGAKNFFEAKIEELSKKNKFHDEIIQEQEEKRREAEEKALRRQRFKEKTAIFQH
;
A
#
# COMPACT_ATOMS: atom_id res chain seq x y z
N MET A 1 -17.75 4.67 2.53
CA MET A 1 -18.94 3.94 2.99
C MET A 1 -20.03 3.86 1.93
N GLU A 2 -20.44 4.96 1.27
CA GLU A 2 -21.48 4.94 0.21
C GLU A 2 -21.23 3.93 -0.92
N ARG A 3 -20.00 3.90 -1.47
CA ARG A 3 -19.62 2.96 -2.54
C ARG A 3 -19.61 1.49 -2.11
N LEU A 4 -19.58 1.23 -0.81
CA LEU A 4 -19.61 -0.11 -0.23
C LEU A 4 -21.05 -0.56 0.06
N GLY A 5 -22.07 0.25 -0.27
CA GLY A 5 -23.48 -0.09 -0.03
C GLY A 5 -23.92 0.03 1.44
N ALA A 6 -23.05 0.51 2.33
CA ALA A 6 -23.35 0.73 3.75
C ALA A 6 -23.11 2.21 4.11
N PRO A 7 -23.97 3.14 3.65
CA PRO A 7 -23.83 4.56 3.97
C PRO A 7 -23.86 4.78 5.49
N GLN A 8 -23.06 5.73 5.96
CA GLN A 8 -22.93 6.08 7.37
C GLN A 8 -23.24 7.55 7.57
N THR A 9 -23.71 7.93 8.75
CA THR A 9 -23.92 9.33 9.10
C THR A 9 -22.57 10.03 9.30
N HIS A 10 -22.55 11.37 9.23
CA HIS A 10 -21.33 12.13 9.52
C HIS A 10 -20.78 11.86 10.93
N LEU A 11 -21.67 11.74 11.93
CA LEU A 11 -21.27 11.38 13.29
C LEU A 11 -20.72 9.95 13.36
N GLY A 12 -21.35 9.01 12.65
CA GLY A 12 -20.87 7.62 12.56
C GLY A 12 -19.48 7.54 11.95
N LEU A 13 -19.22 8.25 10.84
CA LEU A 13 -17.89 8.31 10.23
C LEU A 13 -16.85 8.90 11.18
N LYS A 14 -17.20 9.95 11.93
CA LYS A 14 -16.29 10.54 12.91
C LYS A 14 -15.97 9.56 14.04
N ALA A 15 -16.97 8.86 14.57
CA ALA A 15 -16.77 7.83 15.59
C ALA A 15 -15.87 6.68 15.09
N MET A 16 -16.10 6.23 13.85
CA MET A 16 -15.27 5.20 13.21
C MET A 16 -13.79 5.62 13.11
N ILE A 17 -13.51 6.87 12.76
CA ILE A 17 -12.14 7.41 12.71
C ILE A 17 -11.56 7.40 14.13
N THR A 18 -12.25 8.02 15.10
CA THR A 18 -11.79 8.14 16.49
C THR A 18 -11.51 6.79 17.16
N GLU A 19 -12.17 5.71 16.75
CA GLU A 19 -11.94 4.38 17.33
C GLU A 19 -10.59 3.75 16.94
N VAL A 20 -10.01 4.15 15.81
CA VAL A 20 -8.75 3.59 15.29
C VAL A 20 -7.63 4.60 15.12
N ASP A 21 -7.93 5.89 15.23
CA ASP A 21 -6.99 7.00 15.21
C ASP A 21 -6.07 6.95 16.46
N GLU A 22 -4.86 6.44 16.29
CA GLU A 22 -3.88 6.29 17.37
C GLU A 22 -2.98 7.54 17.50
N ASP A 23 -2.84 8.33 16.43
CA ASP A 23 -1.99 9.53 16.41
C ASP A 23 -2.74 10.86 16.59
N GLY A 24 -4.07 10.83 16.54
CA GLY A 24 -4.96 11.97 16.80
C GLY A 24 -5.09 12.95 15.63
N ASP A 25 -4.72 12.55 14.41
CA ASP A 25 -4.75 13.43 13.23
C ASP A 25 -6.16 13.58 12.59
N ASN A 26 -7.17 12.89 13.15
CA ASN A 26 -8.55 12.80 12.65
C ASN A 26 -8.67 12.22 11.24
N LYS A 27 -7.69 11.42 10.81
CA LYS A 27 -7.71 10.65 9.57
C LYS A 27 -7.44 9.18 9.90
N ILE A 28 -7.40 8.37 8.86
CA ILE A 28 -7.05 6.95 8.97
C ILE A 28 -5.83 6.75 8.09
N SER A 29 -4.67 6.64 8.71
CA SER A 29 -3.45 6.19 8.07
C SER A 29 -3.58 4.73 7.62
N PHE A 30 -2.68 4.27 6.75
CA PHE A 30 -2.70 2.89 6.29
C PHE A 30 -2.56 1.88 7.45
N ARG A 31 -1.78 2.22 8.48
CA ARG A 31 -1.61 1.36 9.66
C ARG A 31 -2.91 1.24 10.46
N GLU A 32 -3.62 2.35 10.66
CA GLU A 32 -4.89 2.39 11.39
C GLU A 32 -6.01 1.72 10.58
N PHE A 33 -5.97 1.82 9.25
CA PHE A 33 -6.84 1.05 8.37
C PHE A 33 -6.66 -0.46 8.57
N LEU A 34 -5.43 -0.94 8.70
CA LEU A 34 -5.16 -2.35 9.02
C LEU A 34 -5.59 -2.73 10.44
N LEU A 35 -5.56 -1.78 11.38
CA LEU A 35 -6.03 -1.97 12.75
C LEU A 35 -7.51 -2.35 12.80
N ILE A 36 -8.34 -1.80 11.90
CA ILE A 36 -9.76 -2.13 11.76
C ILE A 36 -9.95 -3.65 11.58
N TYR A 37 -9.21 -4.26 10.66
CA TYR A 37 -9.30 -5.71 10.39
C TYR A 37 -8.73 -6.55 11.53
N ARG A 38 -7.69 -6.06 12.21
CA ARG A 38 -7.16 -6.72 13.41
C ARG A 38 -8.22 -6.77 14.51
N LYS A 39 -8.85 -5.63 14.81
CA LYS A 39 -9.93 -5.52 15.80
C LYS A 39 -11.14 -6.39 15.41
N ALA A 40 -11.53 -6.39 14.14
CA ALA A 40 -12.60 -7.24 13.62
C ALA A 40 -12.30 -8.73 13.88
N ARG A 41 -11.08 -9.18 13.58
CA ARG A 41 -10.65 -10.57 13.80
C ARG A 41 -10.60 -10.96 15.28
N LEU A 42 -10.25 -10.02 16.15
CA LEU A 42 -10.22 -10.23 17.60
C LEU A 42 -11.61 -10.13 18.25
N GLY A 43 -12.65 -9.74 17.49
CA GLY A 43 -13.99 -9.49 18.03
C GLY A 43 -14.05 -8.27 18.93
N GLU A 44 -13.13 -7.31 18.76
CA GLU A 44 -13.04 -6.08 19.54
C GLU A 44 -13.93 -4.96 18.99
N LEU A 45 -14.47 -5.13 17.78
CA LEU A 45 -15.43 -4.19 17.19
C LEU A 45 -16.84 -4.46 17.71
N GLU A 46 -17.60 -3.40 17.93
CA GLU A 46 -19.02 -3.51 18.27
C GLU A 46 -19.80 -4.19 17.14
N MET A 47 -20.73 -5.08 17.50
CA MET A 47 -21.59 -5.78 16.56
C MET A 47 -22.50 -4.80 15.81
N ASP A 48 -22.62 -4.99 14.50
CA ASP A 48 -23.32 -4.14 13.54
C ASP A 48 -22.78 -2.69 13.47
N SER A 49 -21.55 -2.46 13.96
CA SER A 49 -20.87 -1.17 13.82
C SER A 49 -20.44 -0.88 12.39
N GLY A 50 -20.21 0.42 12.10
CA GLY A 50 -19.70 0.85 10.81
C GLY A 50 -18.33 0.25 10.46
N LEU A 51 -17.47 -0.01 11.46
CA LEU A 51 -16.16 -0.65 11.26
C LEU A 51 -16.29 -2.16 11.02
N GLU A 52 -17.21 -2.84 11.69
CA GLU A 52 -17.47 -4.26 11.44
C GLU A 52 -18.05 -4.44 10.03
N ALA A 53 -19.03 -3.62 9.65
CA ALA A 53 -19.57 -3.60 8.30
C ALA A 53 -18.47 -3.30 7.26
N LEU A 54 -17.56 -2.36 7.54
CA LEU A 54 -16.42 -2.06 6.67
C LEU A 54 -15.52 -3.29 6.50
N ALA A 55 -15.14 -3.97 7.59
CA ALA A 55 -14.29 -5.15 7.55
C ALA A 55 -14.93 -6.32 6.76
N ARG A 56 -16.26 -6.47 6.86
CA ARG A 56 -17.05 -7.49 6.15
C ARG A 56 -17.24 -7.16 4.66
N LEU A 57 -17.52 -5.91 4.33
CA LEU A 57 -17.81 -5.49 2.95
C LEU A 57 -16.56 -5.36 2.07
N THR A 58 -15.40 -5.19 2.70
CA THR A 58 -14.09 -5.12 2.03
C THR A 58 -13.43 -6.48 1.91
N GLU A 59 -14.10 -7.55 2.36
CA GLU A 59 -13.61 -8.92 2.48
C GLU A 59 -12.69 -9.33 1.33
N ILE A 60 -11.39 -9.18 1.60
CA ILE A 60 -10.37 -10.08 1.11
C ILE A 60 -10.33 -11.18 2.16
N ASN A 61 -10.65 -12.41 1.77
CA ASN A 61 -10.57 -13.56 2.66
C ASN A 61 -9.10 -13.90 2.96
N VAL A 62 -8.52 -13.24 3.96
CA VAL A 62 -7.10 -13.34 4.32
C VAL A 62 -6.72 -14.77 4.76
N ASP A 63 -7.66 -15.56 5.28
CA ASP A 63 -7.44 -16.96 5.61
C ASP A 63 -7.28 -17.84 4.35
N GLN A 64 -7.85 -17.39 3.22
CA GLN A 64 -7.74 -18.07 1.93
C GLN A 64 -6.53 -17.60 1.10
N VAL A 65 -6.18 -16.29 1.13
CA VAL A 65 -5.05 -15.72 0.36
C VAL A 65 -3.74 -15.59 1.15
N GLY A 66 -3.78 -15.71 2.47
CA GLY A 66 -2.65 -15.46 3.35
C GLY A 66 -2.28 -13.97 3.47
N VAL A 67 -1.51 -13.63 4.51
CA VAL A 67 -1.11 -12.23 4.82
C VAL A 67 -0.34 -11.59 3.67
N ASN A 68 0.47 -12.39 2.95
CA ASN A 68 1.19 -11.96 1.75
C ASN A 68 0.27 -11.76 0.54
N GLY A 69 -0.77 -12.59 0.38
CA GLY A 69 -1.73 -12.43 -0.72
C GLY A 69 -2.62 -11.20 -0.54
N ALA A 70 -3.04 -10.91 0.70
CA ALA A 70 -3.76 -9.69 1.02
C ALA A 70 -2.89 -8.44 0.77
N LYS A 71 -1.61 -8.47 1.18
CA LYS A 71 -0.65 -7.39 0.88
C LYS A 71 -0.54 -7.13 -0.62
N ASN A 72 -0.30 -8.17 -1.42
CA ASN A 72 -0.13 -8.03 -2.87
C ASN A 72 -1.40 -7.52 -3.56
N PHE A 73 -2.59 -7.94 -3.11
CA PHE A 73 -3.86 -7.46 -3.69
C PHE A 73 -4.10 -5.98 -3.39
N PHE A 74 -3.84 -5.55 -2.15
CA PHE A 74 -3.96 -4.13 -1.80
C PHE A 74 -2.89 -3.27 -2.48
N GLU A 75 -1.65 -3.75 -2.58
CA GLU A 75 -0.60 -3.09 -3.37
C GLU A 75 -1.04 -2.95 -4.84
N ALA A 76 -1.54 -4.02 -5.46
CA ALA A 76 -2.05 -3.97 -6.84
C ALA A 76 -3.25 -3.03 -7.00
N LYS A 77 -4.16 -2.96 -6.03
CA LYS A 77 -5.32 -2.06 -6.04
C LYS A 77 -4.92 -0.59 -5.89
N ILE A 78 -3.95 -0.32 -5.02
CA ILE A 78 -3.36 1.01 -4.83
C ILE A 78 -2.63 1.43 -6.11
N GLU A 79 -1.89 0.52 -6.73
CA GLU A 79 -1.20 0.74 -8.01
C GLU A 79 -2.19 0.96 -9.18
N GLU A 80 -3.31 0.25 -9.21
CA GLU A 80 -4.38 0.48 -10.19
C GLU A 80 -5.04 1.87 -10.01
N LEU A 81 -5.23 2.30 -8.76
CA LEU A 81 -5.73 3.63 -8.43
C LEU A 81 -4.69 4.72 -8.71
N SER A 82 -3.41 4.46 -8.50
CA SER A 82 -2.32 5.41 -8.78
C SER A 82 -2.07 5.57 -10.28
N LYS A 83 -2.20 4.50 -11.08
CA LYS A 83 -2.16 4.53 -12.57
C LYS A 83 -3.22 5.46 -13.19
N LYS A 84 -4.32 5.73 -12.48
CA LYS A 84 -5.29 6.76 -12.92
C LYS A 84 -4.79 8.19 -12.77
N ASN A 85 -3.75 8.42 -11.98
CA ASN A 85 -3.09 9.71 -11.81
C ASN A 85 -1.77 9.72 -12.62
N LYS A 86 -1.77 10.42 -13.77
CA LYS A 86 -0.64 10.54 -14.73
C LYS A 86 0.76 10.75 -14.12
N PHE A 87 0.85 11.33 -12.93
CA PHE A 87 2.10 11.58 -12.20
C PHE A 87 2.83 10.31 -11.72
N HIS A 88 2.11 9.20 -11.50
CA HIS A 88 2.74 7.99 -10.96
C HIS A 88 3.61 7.29 -12.00
N ASP A 89 3.13 7.24 -13.25
CA ASP A 89 3.86 6.64 -14.37
C ASP A 89 5.17 7.41 -14.66
N GLU A 90 5.17 8.74 -14.53
CA GLU A 90 6.38 9.57 -14.69
C GLU A 90 7.45 9.25 -13.63
N ILE A 91 7.06 9.04 -12.37
CA ILE A 91 8.02 8.74 -11.28
C ILE A 91 8.65 7.36 -11.45
N ILE A 92 7.88 6.36 -11.89
CA ILE A 92 8.39 5.01 -12.15
C ILE A 92 9.37 5.04 -13.31
N GLN A 93 9.04 5.70 -14.41
CA GLN A 93 9.94 5.83 -15.56
C GLN A 93 11.26 6.51 -15.17
N GLU A 94 11.21 7.59 -14.40
CA GLU A 94 12.43 8.29 -13.97
C GLU A 94 13.34 7.42 -13.08
N GLN A 95 12.77 6.59 -12.19
CA GLN A 95 13.55 5.67 -11.38
C GLN A 95 14.17 4.52 -12.19
N GLU A 96 13.44 4.00 -13.18
CA GLU A 96 13.92 2.91 -14.03
C GLU A 96 15.05 3.38 -14.96
N GLU A 97 14.93 4.60 -15.48
CA GLU A 97 15.96 5.23 -16.32
C GLU A 97 17.25 5.51 -15.52
N LYS A 98 17.12 6.04 -14.29
CA LYS A 98 18.27 6.19 -13.37
C LYS A 98 18.94 4.87 -13.04
N ARG A 99 18.17 3.79 -12.85
CA ARG A 99 18.71 2.46 -12.56
C ARG A 99 19.51 1.92 -13.75
N ARG A 100 18.96 2.01 -14.96
CA ARG A 100 19.66 1.61 -16.19
C ARG A 100 20.96 2.37 -16.40
N GLU A 101 20.95 3.69 -16.23
CA GLU A 101 22.16 4.49 -16.35
C GLU A 101 23.23 4.10 -15.32
N ALA A 102 22.82 3.79 -14.09
CA ALA A 102 23.74 3.37 -13.04
C ALA A 102 24.38 2.02 -13.37
N GLU A 103 23.61 1.07 -13.88
CA GLU A 103 24.08 -0.24 -14.34
C GLU A 103 25.04 -0.10 -15.54
N GLU A 104 24.72 0.72 -16.53
CA GLU A 104 25.61 0.99 -17.66
C GLU A 104 26.92 1.66 -17.22
N LYS A 105 26.84 2.65 -16.32
CA LYS A 105 28.02 3.31 -15.75
C LYS A 105 28.86 2.32 -14.95
N ALA A 106 28.25 1.40 -14.20
CA ALA A 106 28.96 0.36 -13.47
C ALA A 106 29.66 -0.63 -14.41
N LEU A 107 28.95 -1.12 -15.44
CA LEU A 107 29.51 -2.02 -16.45
C LEU A 107 30.63 -1.37 -17.25
N ARG A 108 30.47 -0.09 -17.62
CA ARG A 108 31.51 0.69 -18.29
C ARG A 108 32.76 0.85 -17.42
N ARG A 109 32.58 1.09 -16.11
CA ARG A 109 33.69 1.15 -15.14
C ARG A 109 34.40 -0.20 -15.00
N GLN A 110 33.66 -1.32 -14.96
CA GLN A 110 34.24 -2.66 -14.91
C GLN A 110 35.06 -2.96 -16.17
N ARG A 111 34.49 -2.74 -17.36
CA ARG A 111 35.20 -2.92 -18.64
C ARG A 111 36.45 -2.05 -18.76
N PHE A 112 36.42 -0.84 -18.21
CA PHE A 112 37.60 0.03 -18.18
C PHE A 112 38.70 -0.55 -17.30
N LYS A 113 38.36 -1.01 -16.08
CA LYS A 113 39.32 -1.67 -15.18
C LYS A 113 39.95 -2.92 -15.78
N GLU A 114 39.15 -3.77 -16.43
CA GLU A 114 39.64 -4.97 -17.13
C GLU A 114 40.64 -4.62 -18.23
N LYS A 115 40.30 -3.64 -19.09
CA LYS A 115 41.23 -3.19 -20.14
C LYS A 115 42.52 -2.61 -19.56
N THR A 116 42.46 -1.77 -18.53
CA THR A 116 43.67 -1.21 -17.91
C THR A 116 44.56 -2.27 -17.27
N ALA A 117 43.98 -3.34 -16.71
CA ALA A 117 44.74 -4.45 -16.14
C ALA A 117 45.52 -5.24 -17.21
N ILE A 118 44.99 -5.34 -18.44
CA ILE A 118 45.67 -5.99 -19.57
C ILE A 118 46.88 -5.18 -20.06
N PHE A 119 46.87 -3.84 -19.91
CA PHE A 119 47.95 -2.96 -20.34
C PHE A 119 49.05 -2.72 -19.28
N GLN A 120 48.92 -3.30 -18.07
CA GLN A 120 49.94 -3.19 -17.01
C GLN A 120 50.85 -4.43 -16.86
N HIS A 121 50.76 -5.39 -17.79
CA HIS A 121 51.75 -6.47 -18.00
C HIS A 121 52.61 -6.19 -19.22
#